data_AF-A0A413F8W5-F1
#
_entry.id   AF-A0A413F8W5-F1
#
_cell.length_a   1.000
_cell.length_b   1.000
_cell.length_c   1.000
_cell.angle_alpha   90.00
_cell.angle_beta   90.00
_cell.angle_gamma   90.00
#
_symmetry.space_group_name_H-M   'P 1'
#
loop_
_entity.id
_entity.type
_entity.pdbx_description
1 polymer ?
#
loop_
_entity_poly.entity_id
_entity_poly.type
_entity_poly.pdbx_seq_one_letter_code
_entity_poly.pdbx_strand_id
1 'polypeptide(L)'
;MKELNGNEKYYDLPAPLPESAERIGELHAGDLMLFGSDCLVLFYEDFDTEYRYTRLGAVQDPSGLARALGRGDVTVTFFLADRAGDGPPGGP
;
A
#
# COMPACT_ATOMS: atom_id res chain seq x y z
N MET A 1 -9.03 6.61 -0.97
CA MET A 1 -7.90 6.71 -1.91
C MET A 1 -8.45 7.00 -3.29
N LYS A 2 -7.75 7.82 -4.07
CA LYS A 2 -8.17 8.24 -5.42
C LYS A 2 -7.52 7.38 -6.48
N GLU A 3 -8.23 7.18 -7.58
CA GLU A 3 -7.69 6.54 -8.79
C GLU A 3 -6.61 7.41 -9.45
N LEU A 4 -5.54 6.78 -9.93
CA LEU A 4 -4.56 7.41 -10.79
C LEU A 4 -4.02 6.41 -11.81
N ASN A 5 -3.85 6.85 -13.06
CA ASN A 5 -3.18 6.14 -14.16
C ASN A 5 -3.72 4.73 -14.55
N GLY A 6 -4.72 4.19 -13.86
CA GLY A 6 -5.27 2.86 -14.14
C GLY A 6 -4.53 1.71 -13.44
N ASN A 7 -3.46 1.97 -12.69
CA ASN A 7 -2.60 0.98 -12.02
C ASN A 7 -2.37 1.25 -10.51
N GLU A 8 -2.82 2.39 -9.98
CA GLU A 8 -2.49 2.81 -8.62
C GLU A 8 -3.65 3.53 -7.91
N LYS A 9 -3.65 3.45 -6.58
CA LYS A 9 -4.47 4.28 -5.70
C LYS A 9 -3.57 5.14 -4.84
N TYR A 10 -3.89 6.42 -4.70
CA TYR A 10 -3.13 7.32 -3.84
C TYR A 10 -3.96 8.03 -2.77
N TYR A 11 -3.29 8.49 -1.73
CA TYR A 11 -3.87 9.33 -0.68
C TYR A 11 -2.80 10.24 -0.06
N ASP A 12 -3.09 11.53 -0.02
CA ASP A 12 -2.25 12.52 0.66
C ASP A 12 -2.47 12.44 2.18
N LEU A 13 -1.42 12.05 2.89
CA LEU A 13 -1.40 11.94 4.34
C LEU A 13 -1.48 13.35 4.96
N PRO A 14 -2.19 13.51 6.09
CA PRO A 14 -2.31 14.80 6.76
C PRO A 14 -1.00 15.27 7.43
N ALA A 15 -0.04 14.36 7.62
CA ALA A 15 1.27 14.64 8.18
C ALA A 15 2.34 13.81 7.47
N PRO A 16 3.54 14.37 7.26
CA PRO A 16 4.62 13.67 6.59
C PRO A 16 5.17 12.53 7.46
N LEU A 17 5.68 11.49 6.79
CA LEU A 17 6.42 10.37 7.36
C LEU A 17 7.92 10.49 7.04
N PRO A 18 8.79 9.81 7.80
CA PRO A 18 10.19 9.66 7.40
C PRO A 18 10.30 8.95 6.04
N GLU A 19 11.13 9.48 5.15
CA GLU A 19 11.38 8.92 3.83
C GLU A 19 12.80 8.36 3.71
N SER A 20 12.96 7.33 2.89
CA SER A 20 14.23 6.75 2.45
C SER A 20 14.11 6.41 0.97
N ALA A 21 13.86 7.44 0.16
CA ALA A 21 13.46 7.27 -1.23
C ALA A 21 14.58 6.74 -2.14
N GLU A 22 14.33 5.61 -2.80
CA GLU A 22 15.25 4.96 -3.73
C GLU A 22 14.58 4.68 -5.07
N ARG A 23 15.38 4.46 -6.12
CA ARG A 23 14.85 4.08 -7.44
C ARG A 23 14.39 2.63 -7.38
N ILE A 24 13.09 2.39 -7.53
CA ILE A 24 12.48 1.06 -7.41
C ILE A 24 12.72 0.23 -8.68
N GLY A 25 12.62 0.86 -9.86
CA GLY A 25 12.81 0.21 -11.16
C GLY A 25 11.54 -0.48 -11.64
N GLU A 26 11.11 -1.51 -10.93
CA GLU A 26 9.91 -2.28 -11.24
C GLU A 26 8.99 -2.29 -10.01
N LEU A 27 7.72 -2.01 -10.23
CA LEU A 27 6.65 -2.09 -9.23
C LEU A 27 5.73 -3.25 -9.55
N HIS A 28 5.24 -3.91 -8.50
CA HIS A 28 4.36 -5.05 -8.61
C HIS A 28 3.00 -4.78 -7.96
N ALA A 29 1.98 -5.49 -8.44
CA ALA A 29 0.67 -5.47 -7.82
C ALA A 29 0.76 -5.85 -6.33
N GLY A 30 0.19 -5.01 -5.48
CA GLY A 30 0.24 -5.14 -4.02
C GLY A 30 1.31 -4.28 -3.36
N ASP A 31 2.24 -3.67 -4.11
CA ASP A 31 3.24 -2.78 -3.53
C ASP A 31 2.61 -1.57 -2.84
N LEU A 32 3.01 -1.33 -1.59
CA LEU A 32 2.65 -0.18 -0.79
C LEU A 32 3.86 0.73 -0.61
N MET A 33 3.76 1.92 -1.17
CA MET A 33 4.87 2.85 -1.34
C MET A 33 4.52 4.23 -0.77
N LEU A 34 5.55 5.01 -0.42
CA LEU A 34 5.42 6.43 -0.13
C LEU A 34 6.15 7.22 -1.23
N PHE A 35 5.43 8.10 -1.90
CA PHE A 35 6.00 9.07 -2.84
C PHE A 35 6.25 10.40 -2.11
N GLY A 36 7.50 10.86 -2.12
CA GLY A 36 7.94 11.92 -1.21
C GLY A 36 7.74 11.50 0.25
N SER A 37 7.19 12.40 1.06
CA SER A 37 7.00 12.18 2.50
C SER A 37 5.55 12.02 2.92
N ASP A 38 4.57 12.29 2.05
CA ASP A 38 3.16 12.40 2.41
C ASP A 38 2.19 11.73 1.42
N CYS A 39 2.62 11.26 0.25
CA CYS A 39 1.71 10.60 -0.68
C CYS A 39 1.80 9.07 -0.55
N LEU A 40 0.79 8.45 0.07
CA LEU A 40 0.68 7.00 0.18
C LEU A 40 0.13 6.41 -1.12
N VAL A 41 0.81 5.42 -1.68
CA VAL A 41 0.44 4.79 -2.95
C VAL A 41 0.33 3.28 -2.80
N LEU A 42 -0.79 2.71 -3.27
CA LEU A 42 -1.01 1.27 -3.39
C LEU A 42 -1.15 0.89 -4.86
N PHE A 43 -0.21 0.11 -5.35
CA PHE A 43 -0.20 -0.39 -6.73
C PHE A 43 -0.99 -1.69 -6.84
N TYR A 44 -1.67 -1.89 -7.97
CA TYR A 44 -2.45 -3.10 -8.23
C TYR A 44 -2.27 -3.68 -9.64
N GLU A 45 -1.37 -3.09 -10.42
CA GLU A 45 -0.82 -3.66 -11.67
C GLU A 45 0.70 -3.51 -11.67
N ASP A 46 1.38 -4.39 -12.40
CA ASP A 46 2.84 -4.35 -12.56
C ASP A 46 3.24 -3.30 -13.60
N PHE A 47 4.30 -2.53 -13.33
CA PHE A 47 4.86 -1.61 -14.31
C PHE A 47 6.26 -1.13 -13.94
N ASP A 48 7.00 -0.67 -14.94
CA ASP A 48 8.31 -0.05 -14.76
C ASP A 48 8.19 1.44 -14.39
N THR A 49 9.05 1.88 -13.47
CA THR A 49 9.11 3.27 -13.03
C THR A 49 10.55 3.75 -12.85
N GLU A 50 10.79 4.99 -13.26
CA GLU A 50 12.03 5.70 -12.95
C GLU A 50 11.97 6.51 -11.66
N TYR A 51 10.78 6.60 -11.06
CA TYR A 51 10.55 7.39 -9.87
C TYR A 51 11.17 6.76 -8.63
N ARG A 52 11.30 7.60 -7.61
CA ARG A 52 11.83 7.22 -6.31
C ARG A 52 10.69 7.12 -5.31
N TYR A 53 10.71 6.03 -4.55
CA TYR A 53 9.73 5.78 -3.50
C TYR A 53 10.43 5.27 -2.24
N THR A 54 9.78 5.44 -1.10
CA THR A 54 10.11 4.68 0.11
C THR A 54 9.20 3.45 0.17
N ARG A 55 9.78 2.25 0.23
CA ARG A 55 9.03 1.01 0.40
C ARG A 55 8.43 0.92 1.81
N LEU A 56 7.12 0.77 1.92
CA LEU A 56 6.43 0.58 3.21
C LEU A 56 6.07 -0.90 3.45
N GLY A 57 5.80 -1.64 2.38
CA GLY A 57 5.48 -3.06 2.42
C GLY A 57 4.81 -3.51 1.13
N ALA A 58 4.23 -4.70 1.17
CA ALA A 58 3.43 -5.24 0.07
C ALA A 58 2.29 -6.11 0.60
N VAL A 59 1.21 -6.21 -0.16
CA VAL A 59 0.15 -7.18 0.06
C VAL A 59 0.69 -8.58 -0.21
N GLN A 60 0.55 -9.50 0.76
CA GLN A 60 1.12 -10.86 0.68
C GLN A 60 0.52 -11.70 -0.45
N ASP A 61 -0.78 -11.56 -0.68
CA ASP A 61 -1.49 -12.18 -1.80
C ASP A 61 -2.28 -11.10 -2.55
N PRO A 62 -1.72 -10.51 -3.62
CA PRO A 62 -2.39 -9.49 -4.41
C PRO A 62 -3.45 -10.06 -5.36
N SER A 63 -3.70 -11.37 -5.34
CA SER A 63 -4.68 -12.00 -6.22
C SER A 63 -6.06 -11.38 -6.04
N GLY A 64 -6.58 -10.77 -7.11
CA GLY A 64 -7.89 -10.11 -7.09
C GLY A 64 -7.87 -8.66 -6.60
N LEU A 65 -6.72 -8.11 -6.21
CA LEU A 65 -6.59 -6.71 -5.77
C LEU A 65 -7.07 -5.73 -6.85
N ALA A 66 -6.61 -5.89 -8.09
CA ALA A 66 -7.03 -5.06 -9.23
C ALA A 66 -8.56 -5.08 -9.43
N ARG A 67 -9.19 -6.25 -9.25
CA ARG A 67 -10.65 -6.41 -9.35
C ARG A 67 -11.37 -5.69 -8.20
N ALA A 68 -10.85 -5.78 -6.98
CA ALA A 68 -11.43 -5.16 -5.80
C ALA A 68 -11.33 -3.64 -5.83
N LEU A 69 -10.19 -3.12 -6.29
CA LEU A 69 -9.92 -1.69 -6.36
C LEU A 69 -10.59 -1.01 -7.57
N GLY A 70 -10.70 -1.71 -8.71
CA GLY A 70 -11.28 -1.17 -9.94
C GLY A 70 -10.60 0.13 -10.40
N ARG A 71 -11.27 0.89 -11.27
CA ARG A 71 -10.74 2.15 -11.86
C ARG A 71 -11.38 3.42 -11.29
N GLY A 72 -11.98 3.34 -10.11
CA GLY A 72 -12.64 4.47 -9.46
C GLY A 72 -12.07 4.73 -8.07
N ASP A 73 -12.50 5.82 -7.44
CA ASP A 73 -12.13 6.10 -6.06
C ASP A 73 -12.70 5.03 -5.12
N VAL A 74 -11.91 4.66 -4.11
CA VAL A 74 -12.27 3.60 -3.16
C VAL A 74 -11.89 3.98 -1.74
N THR A 75 -12.57 3.41 -0.76
CA THR A 75 -12.15 3.50 0.64
C THR A 75 -11.28 2.29 0.99
N VAL A 76 -10.07 2.55 1.47
CA VAL A 76 -9.12 1.53 1.95
C VAL A 76 -8.91 1.77 3.44
N THR A 77 -8.98 0.72 4.24
CA THR A 77 -8.76 0.77 5.69
C THR A 77 -7.56 -0.09 6.05
N PHE A 78 -6.55 0.50 6.69
CA PHE A 78 -5.39 -0.22 7.22
C PHE A 78 -5.59 -0.44 8.71
N PHE A 79 -5.28 -1.63 9.19
CA PHE A 79 -5.32 -1.99 10.61
C PHE A 79 -4.13 -2.85 10.94
N LEU A 80 -3.68 -2.79 12.19
CA LEU A 80 -2.69 -3.74 12.69
C LEU A 80 -3.36 -5.12 12.71
N ALA A 81 -2.68 -6.11 12.15
CA ALA A 81 -3.11 -7.49 12.36
C ALA A 81 -3.11 -7.74 13.87
N ASP A 82 -4.23 -8.24 14.41
CA ASP A 82 -4.24 -8.73 15.78
C ASP A 82 -3.10 -9.72 15.91
N ARG A 83 -2.25 -9.55 16.94
CA ARG A 83 -1.24 -10.55 17.25
C ARG A 83 -1.99 -11.85 17.53
N ALA A 84 -2.00 -12.77 16.57
CA ALA A 84 -2.34 -14.15 16.84
C ALA A 84 -1.26 -14.69 17.78
N GLY A 85 -1.49 -14.61 19.10
CA GLY A 85 -0.51 -15.07 20.08
C GLY A 85 -0.71 -14.71 21.56
N ASP A 86 -1.68 -13.89 21.97
CA ASP A 86 -1.99 -13.70 23.40
C ASP A 86 -3.51 -13.83 23.62
N GLY A 87 -4.01 -15.06 23.50
CA GLY A 87 -5.31 -15.41 24.06
C GLY A 87 -5.25 -15.35 25.60
N PRO A 88 -6.34 -15.00 26.29
CA PRO A 88 -6.34 -14.93 27.75
C PRO A 88 -5.98 -16.30 28.36
N PRO A 89 -5.27 -16.36 29.49
CA PRO A 89 -5.00 -17.62 30.17
C PRO A 89 -6.34 -18.27 30.50
N GLY A 90 -6.54 -19.49 29.98
CA GLY A 90 -7.74 -20.27 30.22
C GLY A 90 -7.94 -20.51 31.71
N GLY A 91 -9.14 -20.19 32.20
CA GLY A 91 -9.67 -20.75 33.45
C GLY A 91 -9.91 -22.26 33.29
N PRO A 92 -10.13 -22.99 34.39
CA PRO A 92 -11.06 -22.62 35.47
C PRO A 92 -10.43 -22.10 36.77
#